data_AF-I8UGE2-F1
#
_entry.id   AF-I8UGE2-F1
#
_cell.length_a   1.000
_cell.length_b   1.000
_cell.length_c   1.000
_cell.angle_alpha   90.00
_cell.angle_beta   90.00
_cell.angle_gamma   90.00
#
_symmetry.space_group_name_H-M   'P 1'
#
loop_
_entity.id
_entity.type
_entity.pdbx_description
1 polymer ?
#
loop_
_entity_poly.entity_id
_entity_poly.type
_entity_poly.pdbx_seq_one_letter_code
_entity_poly.pdbx_strand_id
1 'polypeptide(L)'
;MRQITAVEIIVTYVSLGWAVALFSNPRLFSGNTGSWGVMDSVADEWIFGVITLTLALIKIVGIALDNIKIRKMGLILSAVFWVFVSVCLLVGNDHINWNTGAVAYSGYGILCLWMSKEVGAKNGGADKRSLK
;
A
#
# COMPACT_ATOMS: atom_id res chain seq x y z
N MET A 1 -11.37 -12.72 -19.68
CA MET A 1 -11.78 -11.33 -19.37
C MET A 1 -10.96 -10.83 -18.19
N ARG A 2 -10.30 -9.68 -18.37
CA ARG A 2 -9.43 -8.99 -17.41
C ARG A 2 -10.17 -8.73 -16.10
N GLN A 3 -9.95 -9.55 -15.07
CA GLN A 3 -10.57 -9.31 -13.75
C GLN A 3 -9.67 -8.39 -12.93
N ILE A 4 -9.65 -7.11 -13.30
CA ILE A 4 -9.21 -6.05 -12.38
C ILE A 4 -10.36 -5.82 -11.41
N THR A 5 -10.05 -5.84 -10.13
CA THR A 5 -11.03 -5.58 -9.08
C THR A 5 -10.97 -4.12 -8.67
N ALA A 6 -12.12 -3.56 -8.28
CA ALA A 6 -12.19 -2.19 -7.78
C ALA A 6 -11.21 -1.95 -6.61
N VAL A 7 -10.99 -2.96 -5.76
CA VAL A 7 -10.09 -2.87 -4.60
C VAL A 7 -8.63 -2.67 -5.02
N GLU A 8 -8.17 -3.34 -6.08
CA GLU A 8 -6.80 -3.16 -6.59
C GLU A 8 -6.58 -1.74 -7.13
N ILE A 9 -7.61 -1.16 -7.76
CA ILE A 9 -7.62 0.24 -8.22
C ILE A 9 -7.60 1.19 -7.02
N ILE A 10 -8.45 0.97 -6.02
CA ILE A 10 -8.54 1.81 -4.81
C ILE A 10 -7.19 1.84 -4.07
N VAL A 11 -6.58 0.68 -3.82
CA VAL A 11 -5.28 0.61 -3.14
C VAL A 11 -4.18 1.30 -3.96
N THR A 12 -4.24 1.22 -5.28
CA THR A 12 -3.31 1.94 -6.17
C THR A 12 -3.52 3.45 -6.09
N TYR A 13 -4.78 3.90 -6.08
CA TYR A 13 -5.13 5.30 -5.90
C TYR A 13 -4.68 5.84 -4.54
N VAL A 14 -4.82 5.07 -3.46
CA VAL A 14 -4.33 5.45 -2.12
C VAL A 14 -2.82 5.64 -2.13
N SER A 15 -2.05 4.75 -2.78
CA SER A 15 -0.60 4.93 -2.94
C SER A 15 -0.24 6.21 -3.72
N LEU A 16 -0.97 6.52 -4.79
CA LEU A 16 -0.76 7.76 -5.56
C LEU A 16 -1.10 9.01 -4.74
N GLY A 17 -2.24 8.99 -4.03
CA GLY A 17 -2.65 10.10 -3.17
C GLY A 17 -1.63 10.41 -2.10
N TRP A 18 -1.03 9.36 -1.50
CA TRP A 18 0.06 9.50 -0.55
C TRP A 18 1.32 10.10 -1.16
N ALA A 19 1.72 9.66 -2.35
CA ALA A 19 2.86 10.24 -3.05
C ALA A 19 2.66 11.75 -3.31
N VAL A 20 1.48 12.12 -3.82
CA VAL A 20 1.13 13.53 -4.07
C VAL A 20 1.12 14.33 -2.77
N ALA A 21 0.53 13.80 -1.69
CA ALA A 21 0.47 14.48 -0.41
C ALA A 21 1.87 14.78 0.17
N LEU A 22 2.78 13.80 0.10
CA LEU A 22 4.14 13.92 0.62
C LEU A 22 5.04 14.81 -0.24
N PHE A 23 4.86 14.80 -1.56
CA PHE A 23 5.60 15.73 -2.42
C PHE A 23 5.08 17.17 -2.34
N SER A 24 3.78 17.36 -2.06
CA SER A 24 3.17 18.69 -1.99
C SER A 24 3.37 19.36 -0.64
N ASN A 25 3.53 18.59 0.44
CA ASN A 25 3.64 19.11 1.80
C ASN A 25 4.86 18.49 2.50
N PRO A 26 6.07 19.05 2.32
CA PRO A 26 7.31 18.52 2.88
C PRO A 26 7.50 18.80 4.38
N ARG A 27 6.40 19.03 5.11
CA ARG A 27 6.38 19.22 6.58
C ARG A 27 5.25 18.45 7.25
N LEU A 28 4.74 17.40 6.62
CA LEU A 28 3.58 16.65 7.08
C LEU A 28 3.91 15.81 8.33
N PHE A 29 5.14 15.29 8.42
CA PHE A 29 5.65 14.54 9.55
C PHE A 29 6.32 15.48 10.56
N SER A 30 7.24 16.33 10.09
CA SER A 30 7.99 17.26 10.95
C SER A 30 7.09 18.32 11.61
N GLY A 31 5.96 18.68 10.98
CA GLY A 31 4.98 19.62 11.53
C GLY A 31 4.00 19.01 12.54
N ASN A 32 3.94 17.69 12.67
CA ASN A 32 3.01 17.00 13.56
C ASN A 32 3.65 15.77 14.21
N THR A 33 4.65 16.06 15.05
CA THR A 33 5.59 15.11 15.65
C THR A 33 4.95 14.04 16.53
N GLY A 34 3.75 14.27 17.08
CA GLY A 34 3.10 13.29 17.95
C GLY A 34 2.68 12.00 17.22
N SER A 35 2.00 12.11 16.08
CA SER A 35 1.57 10.91 15.35
C SER A 35 2.63 10.40 14.37
N TRP A 36 3.40 11.30 13.77
CA TRP A 36 4.32 10.97 12.68
C TRP A 36 5.80 10.94 13.07
N GLY A 37 6.14 11.24 14.33
CA GLY A 37 7.53 11.38 14.77
C GLY A 37 8.39 10.15 14.53
N VAL A 38 7.81 8.94 14.68
CA VAL A 38 8.53 7.70 14.36
C VAL A 38 8.83 7.59 12.86
N MET A 39 7.91 8.01 11.98
CA MET A 39 8.18 8.02 10.54
C MET A 39 9.24 9.05 10.17
N ASP A 40 9.18 10.24 10.76
CA ASP A 40 10.16 11.32 10.57
C ASP A 40 11.58 10.87 10.96
N SER A 41 11.71 10.09 12.05
CA SER A 41 12.99 9.54 12.48
C SER A 41 13.58 8.46 11.56
N VAL A 42 12.75 7.81 10.74
CA VAL A 42 13.19 6.70 9.88
C VAL A 42 13.74 7.22 8.55
N ALA A 43 13.06 8.19 7.93
CA ALA A 43 13.48 8.78 6.67
C ALA A 43 12.74 10.09 6.41
N ASP A 44 13.32 10.93 5.53
CA ASP A 44 12.66 12.14 5.07
C ASP A 44 11.32 11.84 4.37
N GLU A 45 10.35 12.74 4.53
CA GLU A 45 9.02 12.68 3.91
C GLU A 45 9.09 12.41 2.39
N TRP A 46 10.08 13.00 1.73
CA TRP A 46 10.27 12.85 0.30
C TRP A 46 10.61 11.40 -0.09
N ILE A 47 11.37 10.69 0.75
CA ILE A 47 11.69 9.27 0.56
C ILE A 47 10.42 8.42 0.64
N PHE A 48 9.55 8.69 1.62
CA PHE A 48 8.24 8.04 1.71
C PHE A 48 7.35 8.36 0.50
N GLY A 49 7.44 9.57 -0.06
CA GLY A 49 6.79 9.94 -1.31
C GLY A 49 7.28 9.10 -2.49
N VAL A 50 8.60 8.92 -2.63
CA VAL A 50 9.18 8.08 -3.68
C VAL A 50 8.79 6.61 -3.51
N ILE A 51 8.77 6.09 -2.28
CA ILE A 51 8.36 4.71 -1.99
C ILE A 51 6.90 4.50 -2.40
N THR A 52 5.99 5.38 -1.95
CA THR A 52 4.56 5.27 -2.26
C THR A 52 4.27 5.42 -3.75
N LEU A 53 5.00 6.30 -4.45
CA LEU A 53 4.94 6.43 -5.90
C LEU A 53 5.40 5.14 -6.59
N THR A 54 6.55 4.60 -6.18
CA THR A 54 7.10 3.36 -6.74
C THR A 54 6.14 2.19 -6.55
N LEU A 55 5.54 2.06 -5.37
CA LEU A 55 4.51 1.06 -5.10
C LEU A 55 3.29 1.22 -5.99
N ALA A 56 2.85 2.46 -6.29
CA ALA A 56 1.77 2.69 -7.22
C ALA A 56 2.15 2.28 -8.65
N LEU A 57 3.34 2.68 -9.11
CA LEU A 57 3.83 2.36 -10.45
C LEU A 57 3.97 0.85 -10.68
N ILE A 58 4.49 0.09 -9.71
CA ILE A 58 4.56 -1.38 -9.80
C ILE A 58 3.16 -1.98 -10.00
N LYS A 59 2.16 -1.50 -9.24
CA LYS A 59 0.77 -1.96 -9.40
C LYS A 59 0.20 -1.58 -10.77
N ILE A 60 0.39 -0.34 -11.22
CA ILE A 60 -0.06 0.14 -12.53
C ILE A 60 0.57 -0.67 -13.67
N VAL A 61 1.88 -0.89 -13.64
CA VAL A 61 2.61 -1.69 -14.63
C VAL A 61 2.12 -3.14 -14.61
N GLY A 62 1.94 -3.73 -13.42
CA GLY A 62 1.38 -5.06 -13.27
C GLY A 62 -0.02 -5.19 -13.89
N ILE A 63 -0.88 -4.19 -13.68
CA ILE A 63 -2.24 -4.13 -14.24
C ILE A 63 -2.20 -3.92 -15.76
N ALA A 64 -1.30 -3.06 -16.26
CA ALA A 64 -1.16 -2.74 -17.68
C ALA A 64 -0.65 -3.94 -18.49
N LEU A 65 0.34 -4.66 -17.95
CA LEU A 65 0.94 -5.86 -18.58
C LEU A 65 0.16 -7.16 -18.29
N ASP A 66 -0.91 -7.07 -17.49
CA ASP A 66 -1.65 -8.22 -16.94
C ASP A 66 -0.76 -9.31 -16.31
N ASN A 67 0.38 -8.89 -15.75
CA ASN A 67 1.38 -9.80 -15.21
C ASN A 67 1.07 -10.09 -13.74
N ILE A 68 0.58 -11.30 -13.48
CA ILE A 68 0.18 -11.80 -12.17
C ILE A 68 1.31 -11.65 -11.14
N LYS A 69 2.55 -11.95 -11.52
CA LYS A 69 3.70 -11.90 -10.59
C LYS A 69 3.94 -10.46 -10.15
N ILE A 70 3.92 -9.52 -11.10
CA ILE A 70 4.14 -8.09 -10.84
C ILE A 70 2.98 -7.51 -10.02
N ARG A 71 1.73 -7.86 -10.35
CA ARG A 71 0.54 -7.44 -9.58
C ARG A 71 0.62 -7.91 -8.13
N LYS A 72 0.92 -9.20 -7.91
CA LYS A 72 1.07 -9.77 -6.56
C LYS A 72 2.23 -9.13 -5.80
N MET A 73 3.36 -8.90 -6.46
CA MET A 73 4.52 -8.24 -5.86
C MET A 73 4.16 -6.81 -5.42
N GLY A 74 3.53 -6.01 -6.28
CA GLY A 74 3.09 -4.66 -5.95
C GLY A 74 2.12 -4.62 -4.77
N LEU A 75 1.18 -5.57 -4.71
CA LEU A 75 0.24 -5.70 -3.60
C LEU A 75 0.92 -6.12 -2.29
N ILE A 76 1.82 -7.12 -2.32
CA ILE A 76 2.54 -7.57 -1.12
C ILE A 76 3.46 -6.48 -0.58
N LEU A 77 4.22 -5.80 -1.45
CA LEU A 77 5.07 -4.68 -1.04
C LEU A 77 4.24 -3.53 -0.46
N SER A 78 3.06 -3.25 -1.03
CA SER A 78 2.14 -2.27 -0.47
C SER A 78 1.62 -2.71 0.90
N ALA A 79 1.32 -3.99 1.10
CA ALA A 79 0.88 -4.50 2.39
C ALA A 79 1.94 -4.28 3.48
N VAL A 80 3.19 -4.64 3.18
CA VAL A 80 4.31 -4.43 4.12
C VAL A 80 4.45 -2.95 4.46
N PHE A 81 4.39 -2.07 3.45
CA PHE A 81 4.47 -0.64 3.66
C PHE A 81 3.33 -0.10 4.54
N TRP A 82 2.08 -0.46 4.25
CA TRP A 82 0.94 0.04 5.04
C TRP A 82 0.93 -0.52 6.47
N VAL A 83 1.35 -1.77 6.68
CA VAL A 83 1.55 -2.32 8.01
C VAL A 83 2.66 -1.56 8.75
N PHE A 84 3.77 -1.24 8.07
CA PHE A 84 4.83 -0.42 8.64
C PHE A 84 4.30 0.95 9.09
N VAL A 85 3.59 1.67 8.22
CA VAL A 85 2.95 2.97 8.56
C VAL A 85 2.01 2.83 9.76
N SER A 86 1.20 1.78 9.78
CA SER A 86 0.31 1.47 10.91
C SER A 86 1.06 1.29 12.22
N VAL A 87 2.19 0.60 12.20
CA VAL A 87 3.03 0.37 13.39
C VAL A 87 3.67 1.67 13.85
N CYS A 88 4.19 2.49 12.94
CA CYS A 88 4.75 3.79 13.30
C CYS A 88 3.72 4.69 13.99
N LEU A 89 2.48 4.73 13.47
CA LEU A 89 1.40 5.50 14.09
C LEU A 89 0.94 4.95 15.44
N LEU A 90 1.06 3.64 15.65
CA LEU A 90 0.66 2.99 16.89
C LEU A 90 1.67 3.26 18.02
N VAL A 91 2.96 3.44 17.69
CA VAL A 91 4.07 3.66 18.65
C VAL A 91 4.46 5.13 18.79
N GLY A 92 3.91 6.03 17.97
CA GLY A 92 4.35 7.43 17.83
C GLY A 92 4.35 8.31 19.10
N ASN A 93 3.58 7.97 20.15
CA ASN A 93 3.38 8.83 21.32
C ASN A 93 3.98 8.26 22.62
N ASP A 94 5.13 7.57 22.56
CA ASP A 94 5.80 6.87 23.69
C ASP A 94 4.95 5.78 24.39
N HIS A 95 3.71 5.61 23.95
CA HIS A 95 2.73 4.65 24.41
C HIS A 95 1.96 4.09 23.20
N ILE A 96 1.47 2.86 23.34
CA ILE A 96 0.60 2.23 22.33
C ILE A 96 -0.72 3.00 22.29
N ASN A 97 -0.96 3.76 21.21
CA ASN A 97 -2.17 4.52 21.01
C ASN A 97 -2.92 4.04 19.76
N TRP A 98 -4.11 3.48 19.97
CA TRP A 98 -5.01 3.09 18.89
C TRP A 98 -5.69 4.31 18.28
N ASN A 99 -4.99 4.99 17.36
CA ASN A 99 -5.56 6.06 16.57
C ASN A 99 -6.24 5.52 15.30
N THR A 100 -7.13 6.34 14.73
CA THR A 100 -7.86 6.03 13.49
C THR A 100 -6.93 5.77 12.31
N GLY A 101 -5.76 6.41 12.29
CA GLY A 101 -4.71 6.18 11.28
C GLY A 101 -4.18 4.75 11.32
N ALA A 102 -3.74 4.25 12.47
CA ALA A 102 -3.21 2.91 12.64
C ALA A 102 -4.24 1.85 12.20
N VAL A 103 -5.51 2.01 12.59
CA VAL A 103 -6.59 1.11 12.16
C VAL A 103 -6.81 1.18 10.64
N ALA A 104 -6.79 2.38 10.05
CA ALA A 104 -6.96 2.55 8.61
C ALA A 104 -5.81 1.91 7.80
N TYR A 105 -4.55 2.16 8.17
CA TYR A 105 -3.39 1.63 7.43
C TYR A 105 -3.21 0.12 7.61
N SER A 106 -3.52 -0.44 8.78
CA SER A 106 -3.60 -1.90 8.94
C SER A 106 -4.69 -2.51 8.06
N GLY A 107 -5.86 -1.85 7.94
CA GLY A 107 -6.92 -2.22 7.01
C GLY A 107 -6.45 -2.24 5.55
N TYR A 108 -5.74 -1.20 5.09
CA TYR A 108 -5.15 -1.20 3.75
C TYR A 108 -4.14 -2.33 3.56
N GLY A 109 -3.33 -2.64 4.57
CA GLY A 109 -2.42 -3.79 4.56
C GLY A 109 -3.16 -5.12 4.33
N ILE A 110 -4.25 -5.36 5.07
CA ILE A 110 -5.07 -6.56 4.94
C ILE A 110 -5.72 -6.63 3.54
N LEU A 111 -6.26 -5.51 3.05
CA LEU A 111 -6.86 -5.44 1.71
C LEU A 111 -5.82 -5.78 0.62
N CYS A 112 -4.59 -5.27 0.75
CA CYS A 112 -3.50 -5.61 -0.17
C CYS A 112 -3.21 -7.12 -0.18
N LEU A 113 -3.12 -7.75 1.00
CA LEU A 113 -2.84 -9.19 1.13
C LEU A 113 -3.99 -10.04 0.58
N TRP A 114 -5.22 -9.68 0.91
CA TRP A 114 -6.41 -10.35 0.41
C TRP A 114 -6.47 -10.27 -1.12
N MET A 115 -6.23 -9.08 -1.67
CA MET A 115 -6.21 -8.90 -3.12
C MET A 115 -5.07 -9.66 -3.80
N SER A 116 -3.89 -9.75 -3.18
CA SER A 116 -2.80 -10.56 -3.71
C SER A 116 -3.18 -12.04 -3.82
N LYS A 117 -3.95 -12.56 -2.85
CA LYS A 117 -4.52 -13.91 -2.92
C LYS A 117 -5.54 -14.04 -4.05
N GLU A 118 -6.46 -13.09 -4.19
CA GLU A 118 -7.49 -13.12 -5.24
C GLU A 118 -6.90 -13.09 -6.66
N VAL A 119 -5.89 -12.25 -6.89
CA VAL A 119 -5.19 -12.16 -8.18
C VAL A 119 -4.54 -13.49 -8.56
N GLY A 120 -4.07 -14.26 -7.57
CA GLY A 120 -3.61 -15.63 -7.79
C GLY A 120 -4.74 -16.63 -8.09
N ALA A 121 -5.83 -16.57 -7.32
CA ALA A 121 -6.95 -17.50 -7.44
C ALA A 121 -7.73 -17.36 -8.76
N LYS A 122 -7.98 -16.13 -9.22
CA LYS A 122 -8.72 -15.83 -10.45
C LYS A 122 -8.00 -16.32 -11.71
N ASN A 123 -6.68 -16.40 -11.68
CA ASN A 123 -5.88 -16.88 -12.82
C ASN A 123 -5.57 -18.38 -12.75
N GLY A 124 -5.36 -18.96 -11.56
CA GLY A 124 -5.22 -20.41 -11.41
C GLY A 124 -6.53 -21.19 -11.66
N GLY A 125 -7.69 -20.54 -11.49
CA GLY A 125 -9.00 -21.11 -11.85
C GLY A 125 -9.29 -21.12 -13.36
N ALA A 126 -8.66 -20.23 -14.13
CA ALA A 126 -8.80 -20.19 -15.59
C ALA A 126 -8.01 -21.34 -16.25
N ASP A 127 -6.80 -21.62 -15.75
CA ASP A 127 -5.93 -22.69 -16.23
C ASP A 127 -6.52 -24.10 -16.05
N LYS A 128 -7.32 -24.30 -14.98
CA LYS A 128 -8.03 -25.58 -14.75
C LYS A 128 -9.29 -25.77 -15.60
N ARG A 129 -9.83 -24.72 -16.24
CA ARG A 129 -11.05 -24.81 -17.07
C ARG A 129 -10.76 -24.96 -18.56
N SER A 130 -9.54 -24.68 -19.03
CA SER A 130 -9.12 -24.95 -20.43
C SER A 130 -8.68 -26.38 -20.67
N LEU A 131 -8.65 -27.22 -19.64
CA LEU A 131 -8.28 -28.64 -19.68
C LEU A 131 -9.50 -29.58 -19.55
N LYS A 132 -10.72 -29.06 -19.69
CA LYS A 132 -11.96 -29.85 -19.71
C LYS A 132 -12.72 -29.62 -21.00
#